data_AF-A0A953NED8-F1
#
_entry.id   AF-A0A953NED8-F1
#
_cell.length_a   1.000
_cell.length_b   1.000
_cell.length_c   1.000
_cell.angle_alpha   90.00
_cell.angle_beta   90.00
_cell.angle_gamma   90.00
#
_symmetry.space_group_name_H-M   'P 1'
#
loop_
_entity.id
_entity.type
_entity.pdbx_description
1 polymer ?
#
loop_
_entity_poly.entity_id
_entity_poly.type
_entity_poly.pdbx_seq_one_letter_code
_entity_poly.pdbx_strand_id
1 'polypeptide(L)'
;MLVPNFFRSELLLENNIAGTWTFKNGIGAIASQSIFYLLVALFFVSAIIICLFRKIIKENYSRQNKILFVPKHLFWRLLGLLLLLGIVWRGSLVYIIDYEYKYEVLPFHLCRIMILFISISLIFNKIELIKYYGFIAVPAAIIALFVPNIGVNTGADNYWFWDYLLAHLFVFIMPFVLFAISTFDYKFKDSVVTQILFVTLCLTMFVINYITNTLNTPKEWKTNYFYFALDEYNDILKIIPFLIWPFHILIFIFLGIVLMSIFILFWILSDKFYLYKSNEKIQFYKSDSKMWIHYKESFKNFFKPQNHNLSEKTN
;
A
#
# COMPACT_ATOMS: atom_id res chain seq x y z
N MET A 1 12.86 5.47 38.06
CA MET A 1 12.57 4.02 38.06
C MET A 1 13.21 3.46 36.79
N LEU A 2 14.38 2.83 36.91
CA LEU A 2 15.14 2.32 35.77
C LEU A 2 14.46 1.04 35.28
N VAL A 3 13.73 1.12 34.17
CA VAL A 3 13.26 -0.08 33.46
C VAL A 3 14.52 -0.84 33.02
N PRO A 4 14.69 -2.13 33.35
CA PRO A 4 15.84 -2.91 32.93
C PRO A 4 16.03 -2.82 31.41
N ASN A 5 17.29 -2.68 30.95
CA ASN A 5 17.74 -2.56 29.56
C ASN A 5 17.36 -3.75 28.64
N PHE A 6 16.44 -4.62 29.04
CA PHE A 6 16.00 -5.80 28.30
C PHE A 6 15.37 -5.45 26.93
N PHE A 7 14.75 -4.27 26.82
CA PHE A 7 14.20 -3.77 25.55
C PHE A 7 15.22 -3.00 24.69
N ARG A 8 16.45 -2.82 25.15
CA ARG A 8 17.51 -2.09 24.42
C ARG A 8 18.46 -3.07 23.73
N SER A 9 17.91 -4.09 23.06
CA SER A 9 18.72 -4.97 22.21
C SER A 9 19.37 -4.15 21.11
N GLU A 10 20.63 -4.43 20.79
CA GLU A 10 21.38 -3.77 19.71
C GLU A 10 20.63 -3.77 18.36
N LEU A 11 19.76 -4.77 18.14
CA LEU A 11 18.85 -4.90 16.98
C LEU A 11 17.85 -3.73 16.79
N LEU A 12 17.64 -2.90 17.83
CA LEU A 12 16.67 -1.80 17.85
C LEU A 12 17.34 -0.42 17.80
N LEU A 13 18.66 -0.33 17.99
CA LEU A 13 19.40 0.92 17.98
C LEU A 13 19.79 1.29 16.54
N GLU A 14 19.62 2.55 16.14
CA GLU A 14 20.12 3.10 14.86
C GLU A 14 21.58 3.57 14.93
N ASN A 15 22.26 3.29 16.05
CA ASN A 15 23.67 3.62 16.20
C ASN A 15 24.51 2.73 15.30
N ASN A 16 25.52 3.31 14.65
CA ASN A 16 26.47 2.59 13.81
C ASN A 16 27.28 1.61 14.68
N ILE A 17 26.93 0.32 14.62
CA ILE A 17 27.69 -0.74 15.26
C ILE A 17 28.65 -1.30 14.21
N ALA A 18 29.96 -1.27 14.50
CA ALA A 18 30.96 -1.79 13.56
C ALA A 18 30.65 -3.25 13.19
N GLY A 19 30.56 -3.55 11.89
CA GLY A 19 30.20 -4.88 11.39
C GLY A 19 28.74 -5.05 10.97
N THR A 20 27.89 -4.04 11.14
CA THR A 20 26.49 -4.11 10.72
C THR A 20 26.31 -4.19 9.21
N TRP A 21 25.23 -4.85 8.79
CA TRP A 21 24.90 -5.04 7.37
C TRP A 21 24.17 -3.82 6.79
N THR A 22 24.72 -2.62 6.96
CA THR A 22 24.09 -1.34 6.58
C THR A 22 23.65 -1.30 5.11
N PHE A 23 22.45 -0.81 4.83
CA PHE A 23 21.87 -0.86 3.48
C PHE A 23 22.56 0.05 2.45
N LYS A 24 23.01 1.25 2.85
CA LYS A 24 23.52 2.27 1.90
C LYS A 24 25.03 2.19 1.65
N ASN A 25 25.83 1.90 2.68
CA ASN A 25 27.29 1.95 2.64
C ASN A 25 27.89 0.76 3.39
N GLY A 26 29.20 0.48 3.22
CA GLY A 26 29.91 -0.52 4.02
C GLY A 26 29.89 -1.96 3.46
N ILE A 27 30.64 -2.85 4.11
CA ILE A 27 30.91 -4.23 3.64
C ILE A 27 29.61 -5.05 3.52
N GLY A 28 28.63 -4.83 4.40
CA GLY A 28 27.35 -5.55 4.37
C GLY A 28 26.28 -4.95 3.47
N ALA A 29 26.53 -3.82 2.79
CA ALA A 29 25.54 -3.19 1.90
C ALA A 29 25.12 -4.08 0.74
N ILE A 30 26.09 -4.75 0.12
CA ILE A 30 25.81 -5.68 -0.98
C ILE A 30 24.87 -6.79 -0.51
N ALA A 31 25.11 -7.37 0.67
CA ALA A 31 24.28 -8.45 1.22
C ALA A 31 22.86 -7.96 1.52
N SER A 32 22.70 -6.83 2.22
CA SER A 32 21.39 -6.26 2.55
C SER A 32 20.59 -5.84 1.33
N GLN A 33 21.24 -5.19 0.35
CA GLN A 33 20.60 -4.84 -0.92
C GLN A 33 20.20 -6.08 -1.72
N SER A 34 21.05 -7.12 -1.76
CA SER A 34 20.73 -8.38 -2.43
C SER A 34 19.51 -9.06 -1.81
N ILE A 35 19.46 -9.16 -0.48
CA ILE A 35 18.30 -9.72 0.24
C ILE A 35 17.04 -8.91 -0.07
N PHE A 36 17.14 -7.57 0.03
CA PHE A 36 16.04 -6.66 -0.25
C PHE A 36 15.49 -6.86 -1.67
N TYR A 37 16.33 -6.73 -2.70
CA TYR A 37 15.87 -6.80 -4.08
C TYR A 37 15.49 -8.21 -4.52
N LEU A 38 16.09 -9.25 -3.94
CA LEU A 38 15.65 -10.63 -4.16
C LEU A 38 14.21 -10.83 -3.65
N LEU A 39 13.91 -10.39 -2.43
CA LEU A 39 12.55 -10.48 -1.88
C LEU A 39 11.55 -9.64 -2.68
N VAL A 40 11.94 -8.43 -3.09
CA VAL A 40 11.12 -7.61 -4.00
C VAL A 40 10.83 -8.37 -5.30
N ALA A 41 11.85 -8.90 -5.97
CA ALA A 41 11.67 -9.64 -7.21
C ALA A 41 10.73 -10.85 -7.04
N LEU A 42 10.89 -11.62 -5.95
CA LEU A 42 10.02 -12.75 -5.63
C LEU A 42 8.55 -12.34 -5.43
N PHE A 43 8.29 -11.19 -4.79
CA PHE A 43 6.94 -10.67 -4.60
C PHE A 43 6.32 -10.16 -5.91
N PHE A 44 7.12 -9.54 -6.80
CA PHE A 44 6.65 -9.18 -8.15
C PHE A 44 6.28 -10.42 -8.97
N VAL A 45 7.11 -11.46 -8.95
CA VAL A 45 6.80 -12.75 -9.58
C VAL A 45 5.52 -13.34 -8.98
N SER A 46 5.37 -13.30 -7.65
CA SER A 46 4.17 -13.78 -6.96
C SER A 46 2.91 -13.02 -7.38
N ALA A 47 2.98 -11.69 -7.51
CA ALA A 47 1.86 -10.87 -7.98
C ALA A 47 1.45 -11.24 -9.42
N ILE A 48 2.41 -11.47 -10.32
CA ILE A 48 2.15 -11.94 -11.69
C ILE A 48 1.47 -13.32 -11.66
N ILE A 49 1.98 -14.25 -10.85
CA ILE A 49 1.39 -15.58 -10.67
C ILE A 49 -0.05 -15.45 -10.16
N ILE A 50 -0.31 -14.65 -9.14
CA ILE A 50 -1.67 -14.41 -8.62
C ILE A 50 -2.59 -13.86 -9.71
N CYS A 51 -2.12 -12.89 -10.51
CA CYS A 51 -2.88 -12.35 -11.64
C CYS A 51 -3.26 -13.43 -12.66
N LEU A 52 -2.31 -14.30 -13.04
CA LEU A 52 -2.56 -15.37 -14.00
C LEU A 52 -3.49 -16.46 -13.45
N PHE A 53 -3.36 -16.79 -12.16
CA PHE A 53 -4.15 -17.83 -11.49
C PHE A 53 -5.44 -17.33 -10.84
N ARG A 54 -5.79 -16.04 -10.94
CA ARG A 54 -6.90 -15.45 -10.18
C ARG A 54 -8.23 -16.19 -10.30
N LYS A 55 -8.56 -16.75 -11.47
CA LYS A 55 -9.82 -17.51 -11.68
C LYS A 55 -9.82 -18.81 -10.89
N ILE A 56 -8.72 -19.55 -10.95
CA ILE A 56 -8.53 -20.78 -10.15
C ILE A 56 -8.55 -20.46 -8.65
N ILE A 57 -7.85 -19.40 -8.24
CA ILE A 57 -7.85 -18.94 -6.83
C ILE A 57 -9.27 -18.61 -6.40
N LYS A 58 -10.03 -17.84 -7.19
CA LYS A 58 -11.41 -17.45 -6.88
C LYS A 58 -12.37 -18.64 -6.77
N GLU A 59 -12.30 -19.57 -7.72
CA GLU A 59 -13.13 -20.78 -7.72
C GLU A 59 -12.79 -21.71 -6.55
N ASN A 60 -11.50 -21.93 -6.28
CA ASN A 60 -11.08 -22.73 -5.14
C ASN A 60 -11.48 -22.05 -3.82
N TYR A 61 -11.24 -20.74 -3.73
CA TYR A 61 -11.67 -19.96 -2.59
C TYR A 61 -13.18 -20.08 -2.40
N SER A 62 -14.02 -19.89 -3.41
CA SER A 62 -15.49 -19.95 -3.27
C SER A 62 -16.01 -21.32 -2.82
N ARG A 63 -15.38 -22.42 -3.24
CA ARG A 63 -15.76 -23.80 -2.86
C ARG A 63 -15.42 -24.16 -1.41
N GLN A 64 -14.38 -23.57 -0.84
CA GLN A 64 -13.97 -23.87 0.54
C GLN A 64 -14.87 -23.15 1.54
N ASN A 65 -15.14 -23.72 2.71
CA ASN A 65 -15.81 -22.99 3.82
C ASN A 65 -14.84 -22.55 4.92
N LYS A 66 -13.62 -23.10 4.89
CA LYS A 66 -12.57 -22.91 5.89
C LYS A 66 -11.24 -22.59 5.22
N ILE A 67 -10.39 -21.83 5.91
CA ILE A 67 -8.99 -21.56 5.56
C ILE A 67 -8.18 -21.97 6.78
N LEU A 68 -7.17 -22.83 6.61
CA LEU A 68 -6.37 -23.37 7.72
C LEU A 68 -7.24 -23.91 8.88
N PHE A 69 -8.26 -24.71 8.56
CA PHE A 69 -9.23 -25.29 9.51
C PHE A 69 -10.18 -24.30 10.22
N VAL A 70 -10.02 -22.99 9.99
CA VAL A 70 -10.86 -21.93 10.59
C VAL A 70 -11.90 -21.45 9.58
N PRO A 71 -13.16 -21.15 9.98
CA PRO A 71 -14.14 -20.54 9.07
C PRO A 71 -13.59 -19.27 8.39
N LYS A 72 -13.82 -19.10 7.09
CA LYS A 72 -13.25 -17.99 6.30
C LYS A 72 -13.41 -16.62 6.96
N HIS A 73 -14.62 -16.31 7.42
CA HIS A 73 -14.94 -15.01 8.04
C HIS A 73 -14.15 -14.77 9.34
N LEU A 74 -13.83 -15.85 10.07
CA LEU A 74 -13.04 -15.78 11.28
C LEU A 74 -11.55 -15.67 10.94
N PHE A 75 -11.07 -16.42 9.93
CA PHE A 75 -9.70 -16.30 9.44
C PHE A 75 -9.35 -14.86 9.05
N TRP A 76 -10.18 -14.21 8.22
CA TRP A 76 -9.95 -12.83 7.81
C TRP A 76 -10.04 -11.85 8.97
N ARG A 77 -11.02 -12.02 9.87
CA ARG A 77 -11.13 -11.17 11.07
C ARG A 77 -9.89 -11.29 11.96
N LEU A 78 -9.39 -12.49 12.20
CA LEU A 78 -8.17 -12.73 12.98
C LEU A 78 -6.94 -12.12 12.32
N LEU A 79 -6.79 -12.28 11.00
CA LEU A 79 -5.72 -11.62 10.24
C LEU A 79 -5.82 -10.09 10.34
N GLY A 80 -7.02 -9.53 10.19
CA GLY A 80 -7.26 -8.09 10.35
C GLY A 80 -6.88 -7.58 11.74
N LEU A 81 -7.26 -8.29 12.81
CA LEU A 81 -6.88 -7.97 14.19
C LEU A 81 -5.36 -8.06 14.40
N LEU A 82 -4.70 -9.07 13.85
CA LEU A 82 -3.25 -9.22 13.92
C LEU A 82 -2.53 -8.04 13.26
N LEU A 83 -3.01 -7.58 12.10
CA LEU A 83 -2.46 -6.39 11.43
C LEU A 83 -2.64 -5.12 12.25
N LEU A 84 -3.81 -4.96 12.89
CA LEU A 84 -4.07 -3.81 13.77
C LEU A 84 -3.13 -3.82 14.99
N LEU A 85 -2.96 -4.98 15.61
CA LEU A 85 -2.00 -5.18 16.70
C LEU A 85 -0.57 -4.86 16.25
N GLY A 86 -0.18 -5.26 15.03
CA GLY A 86 1.12 -4.90 14.45
C GLY A 86 1.33 -3.38 14.31
N ILE A 87 0.30 -2.64 13.89
CA ILE A 87 0.33 -1.17 13.82
C ILE A 87 0.53 -0.56 15.21
N VAL A 88 -0.27 -1.00 16.20
CA VAL A 88 -0.19 -0.51 17.59
C VAL A 88 1.17 -0.84 18.21
N TRP A 89 1.66 -2.06 17.99
CA TRP A 89 2.96 -2.52 18.46
C TRP A 89 4.09 -1.66 17.89
N ARG A 90 4.10 -1.43 16.58
CA ARG A 90 5.08 -0.55 15.94
C ARG A 90 5.06 0.86 16.52
N GLY A 91 3.88 1.47 16.65
CA GLY A 91 3.76 2.81 17.22
C GLY A 91 4.29 2.87 18.65
N SER A 92 4.05 1.81 19.44
CA SER A 92 4.59 1.67 20.80
C SER A 92 6.12 1.56 20.80
N LEU A 93 6.70 0.77 19.88
CA LEU A 93 8.15 0.67 19.73
C LEU A 93 8.79 2.01 19.38
N VAL A 94 8.25 2.74 18.40
CA VAL A 94 8.75 4.07 18.02
C VAL A 94 8.67 5.06 19.18
N TYR A 95 7.62 4.98 20.00
CA TYR A 95 7.46 5.85 21.16
C TYR A 95 8.53 5.56 22.24
N ILE A 96 8.75 4.28 22.55
CA ILE A 96 9.66 3.84 23.62
C ILE A 96 11.13 3.98 23.21
N ILE A 97 11.46 3.68 21.96
CA ILE A 97 12.83 3.71 21.43
C ILE A 97 13.13 5.11 20.92
N ASP A 98 14.37 5.59 21.10
CA ASP A 98 14.82 6.88 20.57
C ASP A 98 15.04 6.85 19.05
N TYR A 99 13.95 6.65 18.30
CA TYR A 99 13.92 6.60 16.84
C TYR A 99 13.95 8.02 16.26
N GLU A 100 14.75 8.24 15.22
CA GLU A 100 14.97 9.57 14.61
C GLU A 100 13.65 10.23 14.16
N TYR A 101 12.70 9.44 13.66
CA TYR A 101 11.42 9.90 13.14
C TYR A 101 10.26 9.62 14.12
N LYS A 102 10.26 10.28 15.28
CA LYS A 102 9.23 10.11 16.32
C LYS A 102 7.80 10.30 15.82
N TYR A 103 7.58 11.10 14.79
CA TYR A 103 6.26 11.23 14.19
C TYR A 103 5.68 9.92 13.63
N GLU A 104 6.51 8.92 13.32
CA GLU A 104 6.08 7.59 12.87
C GLU A 104 5.33 6.76 13.93
N VAL A 105 5.19 7.26 15.16
CA VAL A 105 4.27 6.70 16.16
C VAL A 105 2.86 6.57 15.59
N LEU A 106 2.44 7.55 14.78
CA LEU A 106 1.16 7.50 14.08
C LEU A 106 1.31 6.91 12.68
N PRO A 107 0.40 6.02 12.24
CA PRO A 107 0.52 5.31 10.96
C PRO A 107 0.07 6.16 9.76
N PHE A 108 0.41 7.45 9.73
CA PHE A 108 -0.04 8.37 8.67
C PHE A 108 0.82 8.34 7.40
N HIS A 109 1.88 7.53 7.36
CA HIS A 109 2.50 7.19 6.07
C HIS A 109 1.51 6.43 5.18
N LEU A 110 1.48 6.76 3.89
CA LEU A 110 0.50 6.20 2.95
C LEU A 110 0.42 4.67 3.01
N CYS A 111 1.56 3.97 2.95
CA CYS A 111 1.59 2.50 3.05
C CYS A 111 1.02 1.99 4.38
N ARG A 112 1.26 2.67 5.50
CA ARG A 112 0.72 2.30 6.82
C ARG A 112 -0.79 2.56 6.91
N ILE A 113 -1.28 3.63 6.31
CA ILE A 113 -2.73 3.87 6.14
C ILE A 113 -3.34 2.74 5.30
N MET A 114 -2.66 2.26 4.26
CA MET A 114 -3.17 1.12 3.47
C MET A 114 -3.24 -0.17 4.29
N ILE A 115 -2.25 -0.46 5.15
CA ILE A 115 -2.34 -1.59 6.10
C ILE A 115 -3.54 -1.41 7.03
N LEU A 116 -3.78 -0.19 7.52
CA LEU A 116 -4.94 0.11 8.37
C LEU A 116 -6.27 -0.12 7.63
N PHE A 117 -6.40 0.33 6.39
CA PHE A 117 -7.60 0.09 5.56
C PHE A 117 -7.80 -1.39 5.25
N ILE A 118 -6.73 -2.13 4.95
CA ILE A 118 -6.77 -3.58 4.81
C ILE A 118 -7.27 -4.21 6.11
N SER A 119 -6.63 -3.91 7.24
CA SER A 119 -6.97 -4.42 8.56
C SER A 119 -8.46 -4.20 8.90
N ILE A 120 -8.94 -2.97 8.78
CA ILE A 120 -10.35 -2.61 9.02
C ILE A 120 -11.27 -3.40 8.10
N SER A 121 -10.98 -3.47 6.80
CA SER A 121 -11.81 -4.22 5.86
C SER A 121 -11.89 -5.71 6.20
N LEU A 122 -10.79 -6.31 6.68
CA LEU A 122 -10.72 -7.72 7.07
C LEU A 122 -11.48 -7.98 8.38
N ILE A 123 -11.36 -7.09 9.39
CA ILE A 123 -12.09 -7.20 10.67
C ILE A 123 -13.61 -7.23 10.43
N PHE A 124 -14.09 -6.36 9.55
CA PHE A 124 -15.51 -6.26 9.20
C PHE A 124 -15.95 -7.23 8.10
N ASN A 125 -15.05 -8.08 7.58
CA ASN A 125 -15.31 -8.98 6.45
C ASN A 125 -15.85 -8.25 5.20
N LYS A 126 -15.41 -7.02 4.97
CA LYS A 126 -15.74 -6.16 3.83
C LYS A 126 -14.62 -6.15 2.80
N ILE A 127 -14.22 -7.34 2.33
CA ILE A 127 -13.09 -7.53 1.41
C ILE A 127 -13.31 -6.76 0.09
N GLU A 128 -14.56 -6.57 -0.34
CA GLU A 128 -14.93 -5.78 -1.51
C GLU A 128 -14.45 -4.32 -1.48
N LEU A 129 -14.18 -3.75 -0.30
CA LEU A 129 -13.64 -2.39 -0.15
C LEU A 129 -12.23 -2.24 -0.73
N ILE A 130 -11.52 -3.35 -0.95
CA ILE A 130 -10.19 -3.34 -1.58
C ILE A 130 -10.20 -2.61 -2.92
N LYS A 131 -11.33 -2.57 -3.62
CA LYS A 131 -11.44 -1.86 -4.89
C LYS A 131 -11.24 -0.35 -4.77
N TYR A 132 -11.34 0.24 -3.57
CA TYR A 132 -11.15 1.68 -3.38
C TYR A 132 -9.73 2.04 -2.99
N TYR A 133 -9.09 1.24 -2.13
CA TYR A 133 -7.76 1.58 -1.63
C TYR A 133 -6.65 0.67 -2.17
N GLY A 134 -6.97 -0.51 -2.72
CA GLY A 134 -5.98 -1.42 -3.31
C GLY A 134 -5.26 -0.82 -4.53
N PHE A 135 -5.96 -0.01 -5.33
CA PHE A 135 -5.36 0.71 -6.46
C PHE A 135 -4.48 1.89 -6.04
N ILE A 136 -4.62 2.39 -4.80
CA ILE A 136 -3.71 3.36 -4.18
C ILE A 136 -2.49 2.63 -3.61
N ALA A 137 -2.75 1.51 -2.92
CA ALA A 137 -1.75 0.73 -2.20
C ALA A 137 -0.63 0.20 -3.10
N VAL A 138 -0.97 -0.39 -4.26
CA VAL A 138 0.03 -1.03 -5.11
C VAL A 138 1.03 0.00 -5.69
N PRO A 139 0.62 1.09 -6.36
CA PRO A 139 1.58 2.09 -6.84
C PRO A 139 2.41 2.71 -5.72
N ALA A 140 1.81 2.99 -4.56
CA ALA A 140 2.52 3.53 -3.40
C ALA A 140 3.63 2.58 -2.91
N ALA A 141 3.32 1.29 -2.80
CA ALA A 141 4.30 0.29 -2.41
C ALA A 141 5.41 0.12 -3.47
N ILE A 142 5.07 0.14 -4.76
CA ILE A 142 6.08 0.11 -5.84
C ILE A 142 7.06 1.26 -5.68
N ILE A 143 6.59 2.51 -5.53
CA ILE A 143 7.47 3.67 -5.36
C ILE A 143 8.39 3.48 -4.16
N ALA A 144 7.85 3.06 -3.01
CA ALA A 144 8.64 2.86 -1.79
C ALA A 144 9.64 1.69 -1.88
N LEU A 145 9.36 0.65 -2.67
CA LEU A 145 10.28 -0.47 -2.89
C LEU A 145 11.41 -0.11 -3.87
N PHE A 146 11.15 0.76 -4.85
CA PHE A 146 12.17 1.21 -5.82
C PHE A 146 12.97 2.43 -5.35
N VAL A 147 12.41 3.23 -4.45
CA VAL A 147 13.08 4.37 -3.81
C VAL A 147 13.07 4.18 -2.29
N PRO A 148 13.85 3.20 -1.77
CA PRO A 148 13.80 2.86 -0.35
C PRO A 148 14.37 3.98 0.52
N ASN A 149 13.53 4.57 1.38
CA ASN A 149 13.97 5.53 2.39
C ASN A 149 14.38 4.82 3.69
N ILE A 150 15.39 3.96 3.60
CA ILE A 150 15.96 3.24 4.74
C ILE A 150 17.05 4.10 5.39
N GLY A 151 17.10 4.12 6.73
CA GLY A 151 18.14 4.82 7.50
C GLY A 151 19.56 4.41 7.11
N VAL A 152 20.54 5.30 7.27
CA VAL A 152 21.93 5.07 6.81
C VAL A 152 22.57 3.87 7.52
N ASN A 153 22.24 3.69 8.81
CA ASN A 153 22.78 2.62 9.65
C ASN A 153 21.86 1.39 9.73
N THR A 154 20.82 1.33 8.88
CA THR A 154 19.80 0.27 8.94
C THR A 154 20.11 -0.81 7.90
N GLY A 155 20.20 -2.06 8.34
CA GLY A 155 20.64 -3.21 7.56
C GLY A 155 19.78 -4.46 7.76
N ALA A 156 20.05 -5.56 7.05
CA ALA A 156 19.30 -6.81 7.18
C ALA A 156 19.39 -7.46 8.57
N ASP A 157 20.29 -6.99 9.41
CA ASP A 157 20.48 -7.31 10.82
C ASP A 157 19.70 -6.38 11.78
N ASN A 158 18.92 -5.44 11.25
CA ASN A 158 18.18 -4.44 12.05
C ASN A 158 16.66 -4.62 11.92
N TYR A 159 15.92 -4.37 13.01
CA TYR A 159 14.46 -4.46 13.02
C TYR A 159 13.79 -3.52 11.98
N TRP A 160 14.27 -2.28 11.88
CA TRP A 160 13.68 -1.24 11.02
C TRP A 160 13.79 -1.60 9.52
N PHE A 161 14.81 -2.36 9.13
CA PHE A 161 14.93 -2.90 7.77
C PHE A 161 13.77 -3.85 7.46
N TRP A 162 13.51 -4.82 8.35
CA TRP A 162 12.45 -5.81 8.16
C TRP A 162 11.07 -5.19 8.28
N ASP A 163 10.86 -4.29 9.25
CA ASP A 163 9.60 -3.55 9.36
C ASP A 163 9.33 -2.73 8.09
N TYR A 164 10.33 -2.03 7.55
CA TYR A 164 10.21 -1.32 6.28
C TYR A 164 9.87 -2.29 5.14
N LEU A 165 10.72 -3.29 4.89
CA LEU A 165 10.57 -4.18 3.75
C LEU A 165 9.25 -4.96 3.80
N LEU A 166 8.94 -5.61 4.92
CA LEU A 166 7.76 -6.46 5.05
C LEU A 166 6.46 -5.66 4.95
N ALA A 167 6.41 -4.44 5.51
CA ALA A 167 5.22 -3.60 5.38
C ALA A 167 4.93 -3.24 3.93
N HIS A 168 5.96 -2.85 3.17
CA HIS A 168 5.81 -2.49 1.76
C HIS A 168 5.49 -3.70 0.88
N LEU A 169 6.17 -4.83 1.10
CA LEU A 169 5.86 -6.09 0.43
C LEU A 169 4.42 -6.55 0.71
N PHE A 170 3.94 -6.41 1.95
CA PHE A 170 2.56 -6.72 2.33
C PHE A 170 1.56 -5.81 1.62
N VAL A 171 1.77 -4.49 1.65
CA VAL A 171 0.91 -3.51 0.96
C VAL A 171 0.91 -3.71 -0.55
N PHE A 172 2.01 -4.24 -1.12
CA PHE A 172 2.09 -4.63 -2.51
C PHE A 172 1.28 -5.90 -2.81
N ILE A 173 1.52 -7.01 -2.10
CA ILE A 173 0.95 -8.32 -2.46
C ILE A 173 -0.48 -8.53 -1.99
N MET A 174 -0.85 -7.98 -0.83
CA MET A 174 -2.16 -8.25 -0.22
C MET A 174 -3.31 -7.74 -1.10
N PRO A 175 -3.23 -6.57 -1.77
CA PRO A 175 -4.22 -6.17 -2.75
C PRO A 175 -4.40 -7.19 -3.88
N PHE A 176 -3.34 -7.79 -4.43
CA PHE A 176 -3.47 -8.83 -5.47
C PHE A 176 -4.22 -10.06 -4.94
N VAL A 177 -3.91 -10.52 -3.72
CA VAL A 177 -4.63 -11.63 -3.08
C VAL A 177 -6.10 -11.28 -2.91
N LEU A 178 -6.41 -10.12 -2.34
CA LEU A 178 -7.78 -9.67 -2.08
C LEU A 178 -8.55 -9.43 -3.39
N PHE A 179 -7.91 -8.87 -4.41
CA PHE A 179 -8.50 -8.71 -5.73
C PHE A 179 -8.83 -10.06 -6.38
N ALA A 180 -7.96 -11.07 -6.25
CA ALA A 180 -8.17 -12.38 -6.81
C ALA A 180 -9.35 -13.12 -6.16
N ILE A 181 -9.54 -12.99 -4.84
CA ILE A 181 -10.64 -13.66 -4.12
C ILE A 181 -11.94 -12.86 -4.11
N SER A 182 -11.88 -11.54 -4.32
CA SER A 182 -13.07 -10.69 -4.23
C SER A 182 -13.99 -10.84 -5.44
N THR A 183 -15.27 -10.56 -5.21
CA THR A 183 -16.34 -10.60 -6.21
C THR A 183 -16.76 -9.22 -6.68
N PHE A 184 -15.99 -8.17 -6.38
CA PHE A 184 -16.36 -6.84 -6.84
C PHE A 184 -16.37 -6.75 -8.37
N ASP A 185 -17.28 -5.91 -8.83
CA ASP A 185 -17.42 -5.56 -10.23
C ASP A 185 -17.03 -4.09 -10.40
N TYR A 186 -15.89 -3.87 -11.04
CA TYR A 186 -15.21 -2.58 -11.03
C TYR A 186 -15.77 -1.65 -12.10
N LYS A 187 -16.40 -0.55 -11.66
CA LYS A 187 -17.05 0.43 -12.55
C LYS A 187 -16.22 1.73 -12.64
N PHE A 188 -16.49 2.56 -13.64
CA PHE A 188 -15.85 3.87 -13.78
C PHE A 188 -16.04 4.77 -12.55
N LYS A 189 -17.24 4.73 -11.94
CA LYS A 189 -17.51 5.44 -10.68
C LYS A 189 -16.55 5.03 -9.56
N ASP A 190 -16.14 3.76 -9.51
CA ASP A 190 -15.18 3.30 -8.50
C ASP A 190 -13.80 3.94 -8.72
N SER A 191 -13.35 4.15 -9.97
CA SER A 191 -12.13 4.92 -10.26
C SER A 191 -12.19 6.34 -9.74
N VAL A 192 -13.32 7.03 -9.93
CA VAL A 192 -13.53 8.39 -9.43
C VAL A 192 -13.48 8.41 -7.91
N VAL A 193 -14.15 7.46 -7.24
CA VAL A 193 -14.12 7.34 -5.77
C VAL A 193 -12.70 7.08 -5.26
N THR A 194 -11.96 6.17 -5.90
CA THR A 194 -10.55 5.88 -5.60
C THR A 194 -9.67 7.14 -5.73
N GLN A 195 -9.84 7.91 -6.80
CA GLN A 195 -9.10 9.16 -7.01
C GLN A 195 -9.45 10.23 -5.98
N ILE A 196 -10.74 10.40 -5.66
CA ILE A 196 -11.18 11.33 -4.60
C ILE A 196 -10.61 10.91 -3.24
N LEU A 197 -10.64 9.62 -2.92
CA LEU A 197 -10.04 9.08 -1.69
C LEU A 197 -8.53 9.41 -1.64
N PHE A 198 -7.80 9.18 -2.73
CA PHE A 198 -6.38 9.51 -2.81
C PHE A 198 -6.11 11.00 -2.60
N VAL A 199 -6.83 11.88 -3.31
CA VAL A 199 -6.69 13.34 -3.15
C VAL A 199 -6.99 13.76 -1.71
N THR A 200 -8.03 13.20 -1.10
CA THR A 200 -8.39 13.48 0.30
C THR A 200 -7.28 13.08 1.26
N LEU A 201 -6.67 11.90 1.07
CA LEU A 201 -5.52 11.45 1.85
C LEU A 201 -4.32 12.38 1.67
N CYS A 202 -4.02 12.77 0.43
CA CYS A 202 -2.93 13.70 0.11
C CYS A 202 -3.12 15.06 0.81
N LEU A 203 -4.32 15.64 0.73
CA LEU A 203 -4.64 16.91 1.38
C LEU A 203 -4.56 16.80 2.91
N THR A 204 -5.00 15.67 3.48
CA THR A 204 -4.88 15.42 4.92
C THR A 204 -3.42 15.36 5.36
N MET A 205 -2.58 14.60 4.65
CA MET A 205 -1.13 14.52 4.93
C MET A 205 -0.45 15.88 4.77
N PHE A 206 -0.81 16.64 3.74
CA PHE A 206 -0.32 18.00 3.53
C PHE A 206 -0.67 18.92 4.71
N VAL A 207 -1.93 18.91 5.18
CA VAL A 207 -2.34 19.72 6.33
C VAL A 207 -1.56 19.33 7.58
N ILE A 208 -1.38 18.03 7.84
CA ILE A 208 -0.60 17.55 9.00
C ILE A 208 0.86 18.00 8.90
N ASN A 209 1.50 17.84 7.73
CA ASN A 209 2.87 18.30 7.50
C ASN A 209 2.98 19.82 7.69
N TYR A 210 2.09 20.59 7.08
CA TYR A 210 2.09 22.04 7.20
C TYR A 210 1.99 22.51 8.65
N ILE A 211 1.05 21.96 9.42
CA ILE A 211 0.87 22.31 10.84
C ILE A 211 2.12 21.95 11.64
N THR A 212 2.63 20.72 11.52
CA THR A 212 3.78 20.28 12.33
C THR A 212 5.05 21.04 11.96
N ASN A 213 5.24 21.36 10.67
CA ASN A 213 6.39 22.07 10.14
C ASN A 213 6.41 23.56 10.51
N THR A 214 5.25 24.21 10.61
CA THR A 214 5.15 25.65 10.93
C THR A 214 5.13 25.95 12.44
N LEU A 215 4.56 25.07 13.26
CA LEU A 215 4.56 25.24 14.71
C LEU A 215 5.96 25.01 15.30
N ASN A 216 6.23 25.49 16.52
CA ASN A 216 7.49 25.26 17.23
C ASN A 216 7.61 23.83 17.81
N THR A 217 7.31 22.85 16.97
CA THR A 217 7.39 21.42 17.24
C THR A 217 8.86 20.98 17.23
N PRO A 218 9.31 20.07 18.12
CA PRO A 218 10.66 19.51 18.05
C PRO A 218 10.94 18.85 16.69
N LYS A 219 12.20 18.86 16.25
CA LYS A 219 12.60 18.40 14.90
C LYS A 219 12.17 16.95 14.60
N GLU A 220 12.31 16.05 15.56
CA GLU A 220 11.91 14.63 15.47
C GLU A 220 10.39 14.41 15.25
N TRP A 221 9.57 15.42 15.56
CA TRP A 221 8.11 15.41 15.38
C TRP A 221 7.65 16.18 14.14
N LYS A 222 8.58 16.78 13.38
CA LYS A 222 8.30 17.43 12.09
C LYS A 222 7.99 16.36 11.06
N THR A 223 6.76 16.36 10.54
CA THR A 223 6.32 15.26 9.67
C THR A 223 6.66 15.53 8.21
N ASN A 224 6.95 14.45 7.48
CA ASN A 224 7.12 14.47 6.02
C ASN A 224 6.31 13.34 5.35
N TYR A 225 5.00 13.29 5.64
CA TYR A 225 4.13 12.30 5.03
C TYR A 225 4.00 12.52 3.54
N PHE A 226 4.31 11.48 2.76
CA PHE A 226 4.22 11.46 1.30
C PHE A 226 4.98 12.62 0.61
N TYR A 227 6.07 13.07 1.22
CA TYR A 227 6.93 14.12 0.67
C TYR A 227 6.21 15.47 0.48
N PHE A 228 5.25 15.80 1.36
CA PHE A 228 4.50 17.07 1.34
C PHE A 228 4.93 18.07 2.42
N ALA A 229 6.12 17.88 3.00
CA ALA A 229 6.67 18.83 3.95
C ALA A 229 7.15 20.13 3.28
N LEU A 230 7.44 21.14 4.09
CA LEU A 230 8.21 22.31 3.64
C LEU A 230 9.58 21.87 3.13
N ASP A 231 10.17 22.66 2.24
CA ASP A 231 11.40 22.30 1.52
C ASP A 231 12.56 21.90 2.47
N GLU A 232 12.66 22.53 3.63
CA GLU A 232 13.69 22.23 4.65
C GLU A 232 13.58 20.81 5.26
N TYR A 233 12.40 20.18 5.23
CA TYR A 233 12.15 18.84 5.77
C TYR A 233 11.82 17.82 4.67
N ASN A 234 11.85 18.21 3.39
CA ASN A 234 11.46 17.34 2.29
C ASN A 234 12.66 16.67 1.62
N ASP A 235 12.93 15.42 1.98
CA ASP A 235 14.06 14.66 1.45
C ASP A 235 14.02 14.44 -0.07
N ILE A 236 12.85 14.52 -0.73
CA ILE A 236 12.78 14.32 -2.18
C ILE A 236 13.50 15.42 -2.96
N LEU A 237 13.63 16.62 -2.39
CA LEU A 237 14.32 17.74 -3.03
C LEU A 237 15.80 17.48 -3.26
N LYS A 238 16.41 16.61 -2.45
CA LYS A 238 17.80 16.16 -2.65
C LYS A 238 17.95 15.36 -3.95
N ILE A 239 16.87 14.73 -4.41
CA ILE A 239 16.83 13.90 -5.63
C ILE A 239 16.31 14.73 -6.81
N ILE A 240 15.28 15.55 -6.58
CA ILE A 240 14.58 16.31 -7.62
C ILE A 240 14.44 17.78 -7.18
N PRO A 241 15.47 18.62 -7.38
CA PRO A 241 15.56 19.95 -6.76
C PRO A 241 14.55 20.98 -7.31
N PHE A 242 13.92 20.73 -8.46
CA PHE A 242 12.92 21.63 -9.04
C PHE A 242 11.50 21.44 -8.46
N LEU A 243 11.30 20.46 -7.57
CA LEU A 243 10.00 20.20 -6.92
C LEU A 243 9.79 21.07 -5.66
N ILE A 244 9.89 22.39 -5.84
CA ILE A 244 9.80 23.38 -4.75
C ILE A 244 8.35 23.46 -4.22
N TRP A 245 8.19 23.71 -2.92
CA TRP A 245 6.90 23.98 -2.29
C TRP A 245 6.24 25.26 -2.86
N PRO A 246 4.91 25.31 -3.05
CA PRO A 246 3.91 24.25 -2.85
C PRO A 246 3.67 23.39 -4.10
N PHE A 247 4.39 23.62 -5.19
CA PHE A 247 4.09 23.02 -6.50
C PHE A 247 4.26 21.51 -6.52
N HIS A 248 5.19 20.95 -5.73
CA HIS A 248 5.36 19.50 -5.66
C HIS A 248 4.10 18.77 -5.21
N ILE A 249 3.26 19.38 -4.38
CA ILE A 249 1.99 18.76 -3.93
C ILE A 249 1.09 18.47 -5.12
N LEU A 250 0.92 19.45 -6.01
CA LEU A 250 0.11 19.31 -7.22
C LEU A 250 0.71 18.27 -8.17
N ILE A 251 2.04 18.28 -8.33
CA ILE A 251 2.75 17.34 -9.20
C ILE A 251 2.59 15.90 -8.71
N PHE A 252 2.77 15.66 -7.41
CA PHE A 252 2.62 14.33 -6.81
C PHE A 252 1.17 13.84 -6.83
N ILE A 253 0.19 14.71 -6.57
CA ILE A 253 -1.24 14.36 -6.71
C ILE A 253 -1.53 13.96 -8.16
N PHE A 254 -1.08 14.77 -9.12
CA PHE A 254 -1.26 14.47 -10.54
C PHE A 254 -0.59 13.15 -10.94
N LEU A 255 0.68 12.96 -10.58
CA LEU A 255 1.43 11.74 -10.86
C LEU A 255 0.76 10.52 -10.22
N GLY A 256 0.29 10.64 -8.98
CA GLY A 256 -0.47 9.60 -8.29
C GLY A 256 -1.74 9.23 -9.04
N ILE A 257 -2.53 10.20 -9.51
CA ILE A 257 -3.74 9.97 -10.32
C ILE A 257 -3.39 9.24 -11.62
N VAL A 258 -2.33 9.64 -12.31
CA VAL A 258 -1.86 8.99 -13.54
C VAL A 258 -1.46 7.54 -13.26
N LEU A 259 -0.61 7.30 -12.26
CA LEU A 259 -0.13 5.95 -11.90
C LEU A 259 -1.27 5.03 -11.47
N MET A 260 -2.22 5.53 -10.66
CA MET A 260 -3.41 4.77 -10.30
C MET A 260 -4.27 4.43 -11.52
N SER A 261 -4.46 5.39 -12.44
CA SER A 261 -5.25 5.16 -13.65
C SER A 261 -4.61 4.11 -14.56
N ILE A 262 -3.28 4.16 -14.71
CA ILE A 262 -2.52 3.13 -15.44
C ILE A 262 -2.70 1.77 -14.76
N PHE A 263 -2.58 1.70 -13.43
CA PHE A 263 -2.71 0.44 -12.70
C PHE A 263 -4.14 -0.13 -12.75
N ILE A 264 -5.17 0.71 -12.68
CA ILE A 264 -6.57 0.32 -12.89
C ILE A 264 -6.75 -0.29 -14.28
N LEU A 265 -6.25 0.38 -15.34
CA LEU A 265 -6.32 -0.12 -16.70
C LEU A 265 -5.57 -1.44 -16.86
N PHE A 266 -4.36 -1.54 -16.30
CA PHE A 266 -3.59 -2.79 -16.27
C PHE A 266 -4.39 -3.92 -15.63
N TRP A 267 -4.97 -3.69 -14.45
CA TRP A 267 -5.76 -4.70 -13.75
C TRP A 267 -6.97 -5.16 -14.57
N ILE A 268 -7.77 -4.22 -15.10
CA ILE A 268 -8.95 -4.52 -15.90
C ILE A 268 -8.58 -5.28 -17.19
N LEU A 269 -7.52 -4.87 -17.87
CA LEU A 269 -7.07 -5.51 -19.11
C LEU A 269 -6.40 -6.86 -18.84
N SER A 270 -5.80 -7.05 -17.67
CA SER A 270 -5.18 -8.32 -17.32
C SER A 270 -6.20 -9.47 -17.27
N ASP A 271 -7.52 -9.20 -17.10
CA ASP A 271 -8.61 -10.20 -17.21
C ASP A 271 -8.60 -10.99 -18.54
N LYS A 272 -8.00 -10.39 -19.58
CA LYS A 272 -7.83 -10.99 -20.91
C LYS A 272 -7.02 -12.28 -20.91
N PHE A 273 -6.03 -12.38 -20.03
CA PHE A 273 -5.08 -13.48 -19.95
C PHE A 273 -5.24 -14.20 -18.62
N TYR A 274 -5.47 -15.52 -18.67
CA TYR A 274 -5.65 -16.31 -17.46
C TYR A 274 -5.30 -17.77 -17.70
N LEU A 275 -4.94 -18.45 -16.60
CA LEU A 275 -4.81 -19.89 -16.55
C LEU A 275 -6.10 -20.51 -16.04
N TYR A 276 -6.47 -21.65 -16.60
CA TYR A 276 -7.63 -22.43 -16.19
C TYR A 276 -7.24 -23.90 -16.04
N LYS A 277 -7.83 -24.59 -15.06
CA LYS A 277 -7.56 -26.01 -14.79
C LYS A 277 -8.70 -26.84 -15.36
N SER A 278 -8.44 -27.60 -16.43
CA SER A 278 -9.38 -28.52 -17.06
C SER A 278 -8.79 -29.92 -17.11
N ASN A 279 -9.50 -30.93 -16.60
CA ASN A 279 -9.04 -32.32 -16.52
C ASN A 279 -7.62 -32.44 -15.94
N GLU A 280 -7.40 -31.77 -14.79
CA GLU A 280 -6.12 -31.69 -14.08
C GLU A 280 -4.96 -30.96 -14.79
N LYS A 281 -5.10 -30.62 -16.07
CA LYS A 281 -4.12 -29.86 -16.83
C LYS A 281 -4.37 -28.37 -16.71
N ILE A 282 -3.29 -27.60 -16.55
CA ILE A 282 -3.32 -26.13 -16.57
C ILE A 282 -3.14 -25.68 -18.02
N GLN A 283 -4.10 -24.89 -18.52
CA GLN A 283 -4.08 -24.35 -19.88
C GLN A 283 -4.17 -22.83 -19.86
N PHE A 284 -3.45 -22.18 -20.79
CA PHE A 284 -3.46 -20.73 -20.96
C PHE A 284 -4.53 -20.31 -21.95
N TYR A 285 -5.36 -19.36 -21.54
CA TYR A 285 -6.46 -18.83 -22.35
C TYR A 285 -6.32 -17.33 -22.55
N LYS A 286 -6.75 -16.92 -23.74
CA LYS A 286 -6.95 -15.52 -24.12
C LYS A 286 -8.42 -15.34 -24.47
N SER A 287 -9.12 -14.47 -23.76
CA SER A 287 -10.51 -14.10 -24.08
C SER A 287 -10.67 -12.59 -24.04
N ASP A 288 -11.81 -12.05 -24.45
CA ASP A 288 -12.13 -10.66 -24.16
C ASP A 288 -12.23 -10.43 -22.65
N SER A 289 -11.80 -9.25 -22.20
CA SER A 289 -11.89 -8.85 -20.79
C SER A 289 -13.33 -8.43 -20.48
N LYS A 290 -14.01 -9.23 -19.65
CA LYS A 290 -15.38 -8.91 -19.21
C LYS A 290 -15.39 -7.64 -18.37
N MET A 291 -14.37 -7.47 -17.54
CA MET A 291 -14.18 -6.26 -16.73
C MET A 291 -14.04 -5.02 -17.62
N TRP A 292 -13.32 -5.10 -18.74
CA TRP A 292 -13.14 -3.97 -19.65
C TRP A 292 -14.45 -3.57 -20.33
N ILE A 293 -15.22 -4.56 -20.82
CA ILE A 293 -16.53 -4.31 -21.44
C ILE A 293 -17.42 -3.55 -20.45
N HIS A 294 -17.54 -4.07 -19.23
CA HIS A 294 -18.39 -3.45 -18.23
C HIS A 294 -17.88 -2.08 -17.76
N TYR A 295 -16.56 -1.92 -17.60
CA TYR A 295 -15.96 -0.62 -17.27
C TYR A 295 -16.27 0.42 -18.34
N LYS A 296 -16.08 0.07 -19.62
CA LYS A 296 -16.36 0.95 -20.77
C LYS A 296 -17.84 1.32 -20.86
N GLU A 297 -18.75 0.37 -20.62
CA GLU A 297 -20.19 0.64 -20.57
C GLU A 297 -20.55 1.57 -19.41
N SER A 298 -19.99 1.33 -18.23
CA SER A 298 -20.21 2.18 -17.06
C SER A 298 -19.66 3.60 -17.25
N PHE A 299 -18.54 3.76 -17.96
CA PHE A 299 -17.99 5.05 -18.36
C PHE A 299 -18.95 5.81 -19.28
N LYS A 300 -19.43 5.16 -20.35
CA LYS A 300 -20.41 5.76 -21.26
C LYS A 300 -21.67 6.20 -20.52
N ASN A 301 -22.19 5.37 -19.63
CA ASN A 301 -23.40 5.67 -18.88
C ASN A 301 -23.19 6.79 -17.84
N PHE A 302 -21.98 6.96 -17.31
CA PHE A 302 -21.67 8.03 -16.36
C PHE A 302 -21.81 9.44 -16.97
N PHE A 303 -21.48 9.59 -18.26
CA PHE A 303 -21.53 10.89 -18.97
C PHE A 303 -22.81 11.08 -19.81
N LYS A 304 -23.73 10.11 -19.84
CA LYS A 304 -25.02 10.31 -20.51
C LYS A 304 -25.83 11.35 -19.72
N PRO A 305 -26.39 12.39 -20.37
CA PRO A 305 -27.33 13.28 -19.72
C PRO A 305 -28.45 12.44 -19.11
N GLN A 306 -28.72 12.62 -17.82
CA GLN A 306 -29.99 12.16 -17.27
C GLN A 306 -31.03 13.06 -17.90
N ASN A 307 -31.71 12.57 -18.94
CA ASN A 307 -32.95 13.17 -19.38
C ASN A 307 -33.91 13.03 -18.20
N HIS A 308 -33.90 14.04 -17.32
CA HIS A 308 -34.90 14.21 -16.30
C HIS A 308 -36.21 14.30 -17.07
N ASN A 309 -36.95 13.19 -17.09
CA ASN A 309 -38.31 13.17 -17.58
C ASN A 309 -39.08 14.18 -16.72
N LEU A 310 -39.20 15.41 -17.24
CA LEU A 310 -40.09 16.46 -16.76
C LEU A 310 -41.57 16.10 -17.01
N SER A 311 -41.89 14.83 -17.26
CA SER A 311 -43.24 14.36 -17.62
C SER A 311 -44.13 14.00 -16.42
N GLU A 312 -43.77 14.35 -15.19
CA GLU A 312 -44.60 14.10 -14.00
C GLU A 312 -45.06 15.37 -13.27
N LYS A 313 -45.29 16.47 -14.01
CA LYS A 313 -46.07 17.61 -13.52
C LYS A 313 -47.17 18.02 -14.50
N THR A 314 -48.11 17.10 -14.73
CA THR A 314 -49.47 17.45 -15.14
C THR A 314 -50.43 16.68 -14.25
N ASN A 315 -50.78 17.28 -13.12
CA ASN A 315 -52.03 17.09 -12.40
C ASN A 315 -52.38 18.42 -11.76
#